data_AF-A0A258H3H0-F1
#
_entry.id   AF-A0A258H3H0-F1
#
_cell.length_a   1.000
_cell.length_b   1.000
_cell.length_c   1.000
_cell.angle_alpha   90.00
_cell.angle_beta   90.00
_cell.angle_gamma   90.00
#
_symmetry.space_group_name_H-M   'P 1'
#
loop_
_entity.id
_entity.type
_entity.pdbx_description
1 polymer ?
#
loop_
_entity_poly.entity_id
_entity_poly.type
_entity_poly.pdbx_seq_one_letter_code
_entity_poly.pdbx_strand_id
1 'polypeptide(L)'
;MRLLLVGAIAATTMTGLELLAETHAPAVAADLSQFRPGNIIADQLFFNPNDMSVAEIQGFLNSKVSNCQAGYTCLKDYTQTTFTIGATPMCSTYTGAANETAATIIYKVAQACGISPKVILVVLQKEQSLVTSTAPSSTRYRSAMGAGCPDTAACDTNYYGFFQQVHYGSYLLKRYTQPPGTGAGTAWPTRYDLWRPVGQVSELRLHPNPDCGTIPVFIENQATHSLYIYTPYTPNRAALDAGYGTGDACSSYGNRNFFQFYTDWFGSTQVPPLVNQSGGPTVLGVPQVGQLLNGYAGAISPAPQSITCAWQRAGTPIVGGDNCIYTVSAEDIGQQLAVTVTSTRSGYQTLVQTSAPTSAVTVPPAAHAGLNASSPARLADTRPGNATIDGITQGVGAVGPGQTLRVP
;
A
#
# COMPACT_ATOMS: atom_id res chain seq x y z
N MET A 1 -61.62 -37.75 -11.49
CA MET A 1 -61.33 -36.39 -10.99
C MET A 1 -60.46 -36.50 -9.76
N ARG A 2 -59.17 -36.07 -9.85
CA ARG A 2 -58.11 -35.88 -8.83
C ARG A 2 -56.74 -36.19 -9.49
N LEU A 3 -56.17 -35.23 -10.22
CA LEU A 3 -55.11 -34.27 -9.82
C LEU A 3 -53.78 -34.90 -9.33
N LEU A 4 -52.78 -34.81 -10.22
CA LEU A 4 -51.34 -34.49 -10.07
C LEU A 4 -50.67 -34.59 -8.69
N LEU A 5 -49.45 -35.16 -8.66
CA LEU A 5 -48.25 -34.44 -8.21
C LEU A 5 -46.97 -35.13 -8.74
N VAL A 6 -46.21 -34.39 -9.57
CA VAL A 6 -44.84 -34.73 -9.98
C VAL A 6 -43.90 -34.05 -8.98
N GLY A 7 -43.14 -34.82 -8.22
CA GLY A 7 -42.13 -34.31 -7.28
C GLY A 7 -40.81 -34.02 -8.01
N ALA A 8 -40.44 -32.74 -8.11
CA ALA A 8 -39.12 -32.32 -8.56
C ALA A 8 -38.10 -32.46 -7.42
N ILE A 9 -37.04 -33.23 -7.65
CA ILE A 9 -35.88 -33.31 -6.76
C ILE A 9 -34.96 -32.14 -7.11
N ALA A 10 -34.95 -31.11 -6.27
CA ALA A 10 -34.00 -30.02 -6.36
C ALA A 10 -32.67 -30.46 -5.69
N ALA A 11 -31.63 -30.65 -6.49
CA ALA A 11 -30.27 -30.83 -6.01
C ALA A 11 -29.68 -29.46 -5.64
N THR A 12 -29.60 -29.15 -4.35
CA THR A 12 -28.89 -27.97 -3.84
C THR A 12 -27.40 -28.26 -3.75
N THR A 13 -26.62 -27.67 -4.64
CA THR A 13 -25.16 -27.60 -4.53
C THR A 13 -24.79 -26.59 -3.44
N MET A 14 -24.34 -27.06 -2.28
CA MET A 14 -23.67 -26.22 -1.28
C MET A 14 -22.29 -25.82 -1.81
N THR A 15 -22.14 -24.58 -2.23
CA THR A 15 -20.84 -23.93 -2.38
C THR A 15 -20.32 -23.58 -0.98
N GLY A 16 -19.43 -24.41 -0.45
CA GLY A 16 -18.68 -24.10 0.77
C GLY A 16 -17.77 -22.90 0.53
N LEU A 17 -18.01 -21.82 1.28
CA LEU A 17 -17.09 -20.70 1.38
C LEU A 17 -15.96 -21.12 2.32
N GLU A 18 -14.83 -21.56 1.77
CA GLU A 18 -13.63 -21.85 2.56
C GLU A 18 -13.08 -20.53 3.09
N LEU A 19 -13.38 -20.24 4.36
CA LEU A 19 -12.74 -19.18 5.12
C LEU A 19 -11.27 -19.60 5.33
N LEU A 20 -10.34 -19.00 4.59
CA LEU A 20 -8.93 -19.09 4.91
C LEU A 20 -8.71 -18.36 6.24
N ALA A 21 -8.79 -19.09 7.34
CA ALA A 21 -8.33 -18.60 8.63
C ALA A 21 -6.82 -18.38 8.54
N GLU A 22 -6.37 -17.13 8.55
CA GLU A 22 -4.98 -16.80 8.79
C GLU A 22 -4.59 -17.35 10.16
N THR A 23 -3.81 -18.43 10.15
CA THR A 23 -3.19 -18.99 11.34
C THR A 23 -2.19 -17.97 11.86
N HIS A 24 -2.62 -17.15 12.82
CA HIS A 24 -1.71 -16.28 13.54
C HIS A 24 -0.72 -17.16 14.29
N ALA A 25 0.57 -17.00 13.98
CA ALA A 25 1.65 -17.61 14.75
C ALA A 25 1.47 -17.25 16.24
N PRO A 26 1.85 -18.15 17.17
CA PRO A 26 1.76 -17.85 18.61
C PRO A 26 2.50 -16.55 18.91
N ALA A 27 1.94 -15.71 19.78
CA ALA A 27 2.50 -14.41 20.14
C ALA A 27 3.91 -14.60 20.75
N VAL A 28 4.93 -14.39 19.92
CA VAL A 28 6.32 -14.27 20.36
C VAL A 28 6.47 -12.87 20.94
N ALA A 29 6.98 -12.77 22.16
CA ALA A 29 7.29 -11.47 22.77
C ALA A 29 8.22 -10.66 21.85
N ALA A 30 7.96 -9.38 21.74
CA ALA A 30 8.65 -8.47 20.85
C ALA A 30 10.16 -8.48 21.11
N ASP A 31 10.93 -8.78 20.08
CA ASP A 31 12.38 -8.65 20.10
C ASP A 31 12.76 -7.18 19.89
N LEU A 32 13.00 -6.47 21.00
CA LEU A 32 13.36 -5.05 20.99
C LEU A 32 14.74 -4.77 20.42
N SER A 33 15.58 -5.79 20.20
CA SER A 33 16.83 -5.62 19.46
C SER A 33 16.59 -5.25 17.99
N GLN A 34 15.39 -5.51 17.46
CA GLN A 34 14.96 -5.13 16.11
C GLN A 34 14.44 -3.69 16.02
N PHE A 35 14.40 -2.95 17.13
CA PHE A 35 14.01 -1.54 17.10
C PHE A 35 15.02 -0.73 16.24
N ARG A 36 14.52 -0.12 15.17
CA ARG A 36 15.31 0.74 14.29
C ARG A 36 14.88 2.19 14.48
N PRO A 37 15.73 3.07 15.07
CA PRO A 37 15.32 4.43 15.36
C PRO A 37 14.99 5.23 14.09
N GLY A 38 15.61 4.93 12.95
CA GLY A 38 15.34 5.58 11.66
C GLY A 38 14.12 5.06 10.91
N ASN A 39 13.60 3.89 11.32
CA ASN A 39 12.49 3.20 10.68
C ASN A 39 11.74 2.37 11.75
N ILE A 40 11.00 3.05 12.62
CA ILE A 40 10.27 2.41 13.74
C ILE A 40 9.21 1.45 13.20
N ILE A 41 8.55 1.86 12.11
CA ILE A 41 7.53 1.09 11.39
C ILE A 41 7.53 1.53 9.93
N ALA A 42 7.27 0.59 9.03
CA ALA A 42 7.17 0.84 7.59
C ALA A 42 5.90 1.64 7.24
N ASP A 43 6.01 2.56 6.27
CA ASP A 43 4.89 3.38 5.79
C ASP A 43 3.70 2.53 5.33
N GLN A 44 3.96 1.38 4.73
CA GLN A 44 2.94 0.44 4.24
C GLN A 44 2.07 -0.14 5.37
N LEU A 45 2.61 -0.26 6.59
CA LEU A 45 1.86 -0.70 7.75
C LEU A 45 1.18 0.47 8.45
N PHE A 46 1.84 1.62 8.46
CA PHE A 46 1.35 2.79 9.19
C PHE A 46 0.16 3.47 8.49
N PHE A 47 0.24 3.61 7.17
CA PHE A 47 -0.73 4.31 6.32
C PHE A 47 -1.65 3.34 5.54
N ASN A 48 -2.06 2.24 6.16
CA ASN A 48 -2.98 1.27 5.57
C ASN A 48 -4.34 1.28 6.28
N PRO A 49 -5.32 2.09 5.82
CA PRO A 49 -6.63 2.16 6.46
C PRO A 49 -7.44 0.85 6.38
N ASN A 50 -7.06 -0.08 5.51
CA ASN A 50 -7.76 -1.34 5.25
C ASN A 50 -7.18 -2.52 6.05
N ASP A 51 -6.25 -2.26 6.96
CA ASP A 51 -5.49 -3.29 7.69
C ASP A 51 -6.34 -4.07 8.72
N MET A 52 -7.52 -3.55 9.08
CA MET A 52 -8.54 -4.26 9.85
C MET A 52 -9.95 -3.77 9.49
N SER A 53 -10.90 -4.68 9.40
CA SER A 53 -12.34 -4.43 9.38
C SER A 53 -12.88 -4.09 10.78
N VAL A 54 -14.11 -3.57 10.85
CA VAL A 54 -14.80 -3.33 12.13
C VAL A 54 -14.88 -4.60 12.99
N ALA A 55 -15.18 -5.75 12.37
CA ALA A 55 -15.30 -7.02 13.07
C ALA A 55 -13.96 -7.48 13.66
N GLU A 56 -12.86 -7.33 12.90
CA GLU A 56 -11.51 -7.66 13.38
C GLU A 56 -11.07 -6.73 14.51
N ILE A 57 -11.37 -5.43 14.41
CA ILE A 57 -11.08 -4.48 15.51
C ILE A 57 -11.86 -4.87 16.77
N GLN A 58 -13.15 -5.17 16.63
CA GLN A 58 -13.97 -5.58 17.78
C GLN A 58 -13.47 -6.92 18.38
N GLY A 59 -13.14 -7.90 17.53
CA GLY A 59 -12.56 -9.17 17.96
C GLY A 59 -11.24 -8.99 18.71
N PHE A 60 -10.38 -8.10 18.22
CA PHE A 60 -9.14 -7.72 18.90
C PHE A 60 -9.40 -7.06 20.26
N LEU A 61 -10.32 -6.09 20.35
CA LEU A 61 -10.66 -5.47 21.64
C LEU A 61 -11.22 -6.49 22.65
N ASN A 62 -12.06 -7.42 22.18
CA ASN A 62 -12.59 -8.51 22.99
C ASN A 62 -11.48 -9.47 23.49
N SER A 63 -10.43 -9.70 22.68
CA SER A 63 -9.32 -10.57 23.09
C SER A 63 -8.39 -9.93 24.11
N LYS A 64 -8.32 -8.60 24.17
CA LYS A 64 -7.47 -7.87 25.14
C LYS A 64 -8.09 -7.75 26.52
N VAL A 65 -9.43 -7.72 26.62
CA VAL A 65 -10.15 -7.66 27.90
C VAL A 65 -11.31 -8.65 27.86
N SER A 66 -11.21 -9.75 28.60
CA SER A 66 -12.31 -10.72 28.70
C SER A 66 -13.45 -10.20 29.59
N ASN A 67 -13.11 -9.67 30.76
CA ASN A 67 -14.07 -9.17 31.74
C ASN A 67 -13.77 -7.70 32.08
N CYS A 68 -14.79 -6.85 31.96
CA CYS A 68 -14.70 -5.49 32.45
C CYS A 68 -15.04 -5.43 33.94
N GLN A 69 -14.30 -4.65 34.71
CA GLN A 69 -14.60 -4.45 36.13
C GLN A 69 -15.96 -3.79 36.28
N ALA A 70 -16.76 -4.28 37.23
CA ALA A 70 -18.08 -3.73 37.52
C ALA A 70 -18.01 -2.22 37.80
N GLY A 71 -18.93 -1.46 37.19
CA GLY A 71 -18.98 0.01 37.29
C GLY A 71 -18.12 0.75 36.26
N TYR A 72 -17.35 0.04 35.44
CA TYR A 72 -16.57 0.62 34.35
C TYR A 72 -17.07 0.14 32.98
N THR A 73 -16.87 0.96 31.95
CA THR A 73 -17.10 0.59 30.56
C THR A 73 -15.74 0.42 29.89
N CYS A 74 -15.37 -0.80 29.53
CA CYS A 74 -14.12 -1.09 28.84
C CYS A 74 -14.22 -0.72 27.36
N LEU A 75 -13.07 -0.51 26.70
CA LEU A 75 -13.06 -0.02 25.32
C LEU A 75 -13.85 -0.94 24.37
N LYS A 76 -13.81 -2.25 24.62
CA LYS A 76 -14.56 -3.25 23.84
C LYS A 76 -16.09 -3.08 23.91
N ASP A 77 -16.60 -2.52 25.01
CA ASP A 77 -18.04 -2.32 25.26
C ASP A 77 -18.45 -0.85 25.10
N TYR A 78 -17.50 0.02 24.73
CA TYR A 78 -17.72 1.46 24.64
C TYR A 78 -18.54 1.82 23.40
N THR A 79 -19.53 2.70 23.58
CA THR A 79 -20.31 3.31 22.51
C THR A 79 -20.43 4.81 22.70
N GLN A 80 -20.55 5.54 21.59
CA GLN A 80 -20.73 6.98 21.58
C GLN A 80 -21.53 7.43 20.36
N THR A 81 -22.44 8.38 20.53
CA THR A 81 -23.00 9.13 19.40
C THR A 81 -21.96 10.12 18.88
N THR A 82 -21.58 9.96 17.62
CA THR A 82 -20.59 10.81 16.95
C THR A 82 -21.29 11.85 16.07
N PHE A 83 -20.52 12.81 15.58
CA PHE A 83 -20.99 13.85 14.67
C PHE A 83 -20.14 13.90 13.40
N THR A 84 -20.68 14.50 12.35
CA THR A 84 -19.98 14.62 11.06
C THR A 84 -18.86 15.65 11.16
N ILE A 85 -17.66 15.25 10.72
CA ILE A 85 -16.50 16.14 10.57
C ILE A 85 -16.21 16.28 9.08
N GLY A 86 -16.19 17.52 8.58
CA GLY A 86 -15.95 17.81 7.17
C GLY A 86 -14.52 17.50 6.74
N ALA A 87 -14.34 17.27 5.43
CA ALA A 87 -13.04 16.97 4.85
C ALA A 87 -12.02 18.11 5.04
N THR A 88 -10.76 17.72 5.19
CA THR A 88 -9.57 18.57 5.20
C THR A 88 -8.49 17.91 4.34
N PRO A 89 -7.34 18.57 4.09
CA PRO A 89 -6.19 17.92 3.46
C PRO A 89 -5.66 16.67 4.18
N MET A 90 -5.98 16.49 5.47
CA MET A 90 -5.52 15.36 6.29
C MET A 90 -6.51 14.21 6.24
N CYS A 91 -7.79 14.50 6.40
CA CYS A 91 -8.83 13.47 6.49
C CYS A 91 -10.00 13.81 5.58
N SER A 92 -10.54 12.82 4.88
CA SER A 92 -11.83 12.92 4.21
C SER A 92 -12.98 13.03 5.23
N THR A 93 -14.19 13.31 4.75
CA THR A 93 -15.36 13.50 5.62
C THR A 93 -15.63 12.25 6.47
N TYR A 94 -15.68 12.43 7.78
CA TYR A 94 -16.26 11.45 8.69
C TYR A 94 -17.76 11.72 8.83
N THR A 95 -18.63 10.79 8.45
CA THR A 95 -20.08 10.93 8.65
C THR A 95 -20.47 10.39 10.02
N GLY A 96 -21.03 11.21 10.91
CA GLY A 96 -21.43 10.78 12.26
C GLY A 96 -22.64 9.84 12.30
N ALA A 97 -22.77 9.07 13.38
CA ALA A 97 -23.93 8.21 13.64
C ALA A 97 -24.18 8.04 15.15
N ALA A 98 -25.39 7.62 15.51
CA ALA A 98 -25.74 7.32 16.90
C ALA A 98 -25.14 5.98 17.36
N ASN A 99 -24.73 5.93 18.63
CA ASN A 99 -24.29 4.69 19.31
C ASN A 99 -23.19 3.90 18.56
N GLU A 100 -22.22 4.57 17.96
CA GLU A 100 -21.11 3.87 17.33
C GLU A 100 -20.22 3.21 18.37
N THR A 101 -19.85 1.95 18.13
CA THR A 101 -18.87 1.25 18.98
C THR A 101 -17.49 1.87 18.81
N ALA A 102 -16.61 1.65 19.78
CA ALA A 102 -15.20 2.02 19.63
C ALA A 102 -14.56 1.44 18.36
N ALA A 103 -14.90 0.19 18.01
CA ALA A 103 -14.41 -0.45 16.80
C ALA A 103 -14.85 0.27 15.51
N THR A 104 -16.12 0.67 15.43
CA THR A 104 -16.66 1.43 14.29
C THR A 104 -16.00 2.82 14.19
N ILE A 105 -15.83 3.50 15.33
CA ILE A 105 -15.15 4.80 15.38
C ILE A 105 -13.71 4.69 14.86
N ILE A 106 -12.93 3.72 15.37
CA ILE A 106 -11.55 3.49 14.95
C ILE A 106 -11.49 3.20 13.45
N TYR A 107 -12.35 2.31 12.94
CA TYR A 107 -12.39 1.97 11.52
C TYR A 107 -12.71 3.18 10.64
N LYS A 108 -13.75 3.94 10.97
CA LYS A 108 -14.17 5.08 10.14
C LYS A 108 -13.14 6.22 10.18
N VAL A 109 -12.48 6.44 11.31
CA VAL A 109 -11.38 7.41 11.40
C VAL A 109 -10.16 6.94 10.60
N ALA A 110 -9.80 5.65 10.69
CA ALA A 110 -8.73 5.05 9.90
C ALA A 110 -8.96 5.31 8.41
N GLN A 111 -10.16 5.00 7.92
CA GLN A 111 -10.60 5.26 6.54
C GLN A 111 -10.54 6.75 6.18
N ALA A 112 -11.05 7.61 7.07
CA ALA A 112 -11.08 9.05 6.82
C ALA A 112 -9.67 9.64 6.67
N CYS A 113 -8.74 9.31 7.57
CA CYS A 113 -7.42 9.91 7.68
C CYS A 113 -6.29 9.12 6.97
N GLY A 114 -6.58 7.92 6.47
CA GLY A 114 -5.59 7.05 5.83
C GLY A 114 -4.53 6.53 6.82
N ILE A 115 -4.93 6.18 8.04
CA ILE A 115 -4.08 5.63 9.10
C ILE A 115 -4.54 4.21 9.41
N SER A 116 -3.62 3.28 9.69
CA SER A 116 -3.99 1.91 10.04
C SER A 116 -4.76 1.82 11.37
N PRO A 117 -5.86 1.03 11.44
CA PRO A 117 -6.51 0.70 12.70
C PRO A 117 -5.57 0.12 13.75
N LYS A 118 -4.56 -0.68 13.33
CA LYS A 118 -3.55 -1.24 14.22
C LYS A 118 -2.70 -0.15 14.88
N VAL A 119 -2.32 0.87 14.11
CA VAL A 119 -1.62 2.06 14.63
C VAL A 119 -2.48 2.80 15.64
N ILE A 120 -3.75 3.05 15.33
CA ILE A 120 -4.67 3.73 16.25
C ILE A 120 -4.78 2.96 17.57
N LEU A 121 -4.95 1.64 17.52
CA LEU A 121 -5.02 0.78 18.71
C LEU A 121 -3.72 0.85 19.53
N VAL A 122 -2.56 0.81 18.89
CA VAL A 122 -1.27 0.92 19.59
C VAL A 122 -1.09 2.28 20.24
N VAL A 123 -1.50 3.37 19.58
CA VAL A 123 -1.42 4.72 20.16
C VAL A 123 -2.38 4.86 21.33
N LEU A 124 -3.63 4.39 21.23
CA LEU A 124 -4.58 4.35 22.37
C LEU A 124 -3.99 3.63 23.59
N GLN A 125 -3.24 2.56 23.37
CA GLN A 125 -2.56 1.84 24.43
C GLN A 125 -1.35 2.58 24.99
N LYS A 126 -0.49 3.07 24.10
CA LYS A 126 0.71 3.80 24.49
C LYS A 126 0.39 5.04 25.31
N GLU A 127 -0.64 5.79 24.91
CA GLU A 127 -0.94 7.09 25.49
C GLU A 127 -1.81 6.98 26.73
N GLN A 128 -2.76 6.04 26.76
CA GLN A 128 -3.74 5.95 27.85
C GLN A 128 -3.99 4.53 28.35
N SER A 129 -3.14 3.55 28.01
CA SER A 129 -3.31 2.12 28.35
C SER A 129 -4.75 1.61 28.16
N LEU A 130 -5.46 2.18 27.18
CA LEU A 130 -6.92 2.11 27.15
C LEU A 130 -7.41 0.76 26.62
N VAL A 131 -6.66 0.17 25.69
CA VAL A 131 -7.03 -1.09 25.00
C VAL A 131 -7.04 -2.27 25.97
N THR A 132 -6.09 -2.34 26.90
CA THR A 132 -5.97 -3.45 27.86
C THR A 132 -6.60 -3.17 29.22
N SER A 133 -7.19 -1.98 29.43
CA SER A 133 -7.70 -1.60 30.75
C SER A 133 -9.03 -2.30 31.06
N THR A 134 -9.08 -2.94 32.22
CA THR A 134 -10.31 -3.53 32.78
C THR A 134 -11.15 -2.52 33.57
N ALA A 135 -10.62 -1.33 33.86
CA ALA A 135 -11.29 -0.28 34.62
C ALA A 135 -10.89 1.13 34.13
N PRO A 136 -11.15 1.47 32.85
CA PRO A 136 -10.73 2.76 32.31
C PRO A 136 -11.54 3.92 32.91
N SER A 137 -10.83 4.94 33.41
CA SER A 137 -11.46 6.15 33.92
C SER A 137 -12.03 7.00 32.79
N SER A 138 -12.98 7.88 33.12
CA SER A 138 -13.51 8.88 32.17
C SER A 138 -12.41 9.79 31.59
N THR A 139 -11.34 10.04 32.34
CA THR A 139 -10.18 10.82 31.86
C THR A 139 -9.44 10.11 30.73
N ARG A 140 -9.29 8.78 30.79
CA ARG A 140 -8.66 8.02 29.70
C ARG A 140 -9.48 8.11 28.41
N TYR A 141 -10.81 8.16 28.47
CA TYR A 141 -11.64 8.41 27.28
C TYR A 141 -11.59 9.86 26.81
N ARG A 142 -11.55 10.82 27.74
CA ARG A 142 -11.49 12.25 27.45
C ARG A 142 -10.25 12.61 26.63
N SER A 143 -9.12 11.99 26.93
CA SER A 143 -7.80 12.26 26.34
C SER A 143 -7.15 11.00 25.76
N ALA A 144 -7.94 10.15 25.09
CA ALA A 144 -7.61 8.78 24.69
C ALA A 144 -6.30 8.59 23.90
N MET A 145 -5.89 9.58 23.12
CA MET A 145 -4.62 9.55 22.39
C MET A 145 -3.63 10.61 22.91
N GLY A 146 -3.93 11.34 23.99
CA GLY A 146 -3.10 12.47 24.43
C GLY A 146 -3.03 13.61 23.41
N ALA A 147 -3.88 13.60 22.38
CA ALA A 147 -3.84 14.59 21.31
C ALA A 147 -4.42 15.93 21.82
N GLY A 148 -3.69 17.02 21.58
CA GLY A 148 -4.05 18.34 22.11
C GLY A 148 -3.77 18.53 23.60
N CYS A 149 -2.91 17.69 24.20
CA CYS A 149 -2.47 17.78 25.59
C CYS A 149 -0.99 18.18 25.69
N PRO A 150 -0.65 19.48 25.60
CA PRO A 150 0.74 19.91 25.75
C PRO A 150 1.25 19.64 27.18
N ASP A 151 2.51 19.22 27.32
CA ASP A 151 3.12 18.92 28.63
C ASP A 151 3.15 20.12 29.60
N THR A 152 3.05 21.34 29.07
CA THR A 152 3.16 22.60 29.82
C THR A 152 1.83 23.33 30.01
N ALA A 153 0.71 22.78 29.55
CA ALA A 153 -0.60 23.41 29.68
C ALA A 153 -1.73 22.38 29.77
N ALA A 154 -2.94 22.85 30.10
CA ALA A 154 -4.11 21.99 30.07
C ALA A 154 -4.39 21.51 28.64
N CYS A 155 -4.95 20.31 28.53
CA CYS A 155 -5.42 19.82 27.23
C CYS A 155 -6.49 20.74 26.64
N ASP A 156 -6.45 20.90 25.32
CA ASP A 156 -7.47 21.64 24.58
C ASP A 156 -8.81 20.90 24.66
N THR A 157 -9.79 21.58 25.26
CA THR A 157 -11.14 21.07 25.48
C THR A 157 -11.88 20.78 24.17
N ASN A 158 -11.50 21.43 23.07
CA ASN A 158 -12.12 21.22 21.77
C ASN A 158 -11.93 19.80 21.26
N TYR A 159 -10.92 19.07 21.74
CA TYR A 159 -10.62 17.71 21.28
C TYR A 159 -11.00 16.64 22.31
N TYR A 160 -11.77 16.99 23.34
CA TYR A 160 -12.19 16.02 24.36
C TYR A 160 -13.20 14.99 23.86
N GLY A 161 -13.07 13.79 24.42
CA GLY A 161 -13.94 12.65 24.18
C GLY A 161 -13.31 11.64 23.22
N PHE A 162 -13.70 10.36 23.35
CA PHE A 162 -13.05 9.26 22.64
C PHE A 162 -13.05 9.47 21.12
N PHE A 163 -14.21 9.76 20.52
CA PHE A 163 -14.31 10.05 19.09
C PHE A 163 -13.38 11.17 18.64
N GLN A 164 -13.37 12.31 19.33
CA GLN A 164 -12.53 13.45 18.96
C GLN A 164 -11.05 13.16 19.12
N GLN A 165 -10.66 12.42 20.16
CA GLN A 165 -9.28 12.01 20.38
C GLN A 165 -8.80 11.05 19.29
N VAL A 166 -9.61 10.06 18.92
CA VAL A 166 -9.29 9.14 17.82
C VAL A 166 -9.14 9.88 16.50
N HIS A 167 -10.11 10.75 16.19
CA HIS A 167 -10.08 11.55 14.96
C HIS A 167 -8.90 12.54 14.93
N TYR A 168 -8.73 13.36 15.97
CA TYR A 168 -7.70 14.39 16.01
C TYR A 168 -6.29 13.81 16.13
N GLY A 169 -6.10 12.73 16.89
CA GLY A 169 -4.83 12.01 16.96
C GLY A 169 -4.43 11.45 15.59
N SER A 170 -5.36 10.82 14.87
CA SER A 170 -5.12 10.31 13.50
C SER A 170 -4.89 11.44 12.49
N TYR A 171 -5.65 12.53 12.62
CA TYR A 171 -5.43 13.76 11.86
C TYR A 171 -4.02 14.31 12.05
N LEU A 172 -3.49 14.34 13.28
CA LEU A 172 -2.14 14.83 13.57
C LEU A 172 -1.08 13.94 12.92
N LEU A 173 -1.20 12.61 13.07
CA LEU A 173 -0.29 11.66 12.44
C LEU A 173 -0.22 11.84 10.92
N LYS A 174 -1.36 12.14 10.28
CA LYS A 174 -1.41 12.49 8.86
C LYS A 174 -0.88 13.90 8.59
N ARG A 175 -1.22 14.89 9.41
CA ARG A 175 -0.77 16.28 9.29
C ARG A 175 0.74 16.40 9.29
N TYR A 176 1.41 15.59 10.09
CA TYR A 176 2.86 15.56 10.20
C TYR A 176 3.54 15.10 8.91
N THR A 177 2.88 14.27 8.09
CA THR A 177 3.39 13.92 6.75
C THR A 177 3.41 15.07 5.74
N GLN A 178 2.92 16.25 6.13
CA GLN A 178 2.79 17.41 5.26
C GLN A 178 2.01 17.10 3.96
N PRO A 179 0.74 16.64 4.05
CA PRO A 179 -0.02 16.25 2.87
C PRO A 179 -0.28 17.46 1.93
N PRO A 180 -0.53 17.23 0.64
CA PRO A 180 -0.88 18.28 -0.32
C PRO A 180 -2.02 19.16 0.20
N GLY A 181 -1.93 20.48 0.02
CA GLY A 181 -2.89 21.45 0.59
C GLY A 181 -2.49 21.99 1.97
N THR A 182 -1.32 21.60 2.49
CA THR A 182 -0.74 22.14 3.73
C THR A 182 0.57 22.89 3.46
N GLY A 183 0.99 23.77 4.38
CA GLY A 183 2.25 24.51 4.31
C GLY A 183 2.07 26.01 4.09
N ALA A 184 3.19 26.70 3.85
CA ALA A 184 3.21 28.16 3.75
C ALA A 184 2.18 28.67 2.73
N GLY A 185 1.35 29.63 3.15
CA GLY A 185 0.29 30.19 2.31
C GLY A 185 -1.04 29.42 2.33
N THR A 186 -1.17 28.34 3.09
CA THR A 186 -2.46 27.63 3.30
C THR A 186 -3.02 27.88 4.70
N ALA A 187 -4.26 27.42 4.93
CA ALA A 187 -4.89 27.45 6.26
C ALA A 187 -4.16 26.59 7.32
N TRP A 188 -3.21 25.75 6.90
CA TRP A 188 -2.37 24.93 7.76
C TRP A 188 -0.89 25.26 7.52
N PRO A 189 -0.40 26.43 7.96
CA PRO A 189 0.87 27.00 7.52
C PRO A 189 2.12 26.26 8.01
N THR A 190 2.03 25.53 9.13
CA THR A 190 3.18 24.85 9.75
C THR A 190 3.87 23.89 8.78
N ARG A 191 5.21 23.91 8.76
CA ARG A 191 6.03 23.06 7.90
C ARG A 191 6.63 21.92 8.72
N TYR A 192 5.83 20.89 8.95
CA TYR A 192 6.27 19.72 9.72
C TYR A 192 7.31 18.88 8.98
N ASP A 193 7.33 18.93 7.65
CA ASP A 193 8.34 18.29 6.81
C ASP A 193 9.78 18.76 7.11
N LEU A 194 9.94 19.95 7.69
CA LEU A 194 11.23 20.47 8.14
C LEU A 194 11.65 19.94 9.52
N TRP A 195 10.74 19.28 10.24
CA TRP A 195 10.97 18.78 11.58
C TRP A 195 11.32 17.30 11.50
N ARG A 196 12.60 16.94 11.68
CA ARG A 196 13.06 15.56 11.47
C ARG A 196 12.87 15.08 10.02
N PRO A 197 13.42 15.81 9.03
CA PRO A 197 13.15 15.56 7.61
C PRO A 197 13.53 14.14 7.19
N VAL A 198 12.64 13.50 6.42
CA VAL A 198 12.90 12.20 5.81
C VAL A 198 14.07 12.31 4.81
N GLY A 199 14.93 11.29 4.79
CA GLY A 199 16.14 11.25 3.98
C GLY A 199 17.31 12.06 4.57
N GLN A 200 17.23 12.49 5.83
CA GLN A 200 18.28 13.24 6.50
C GLN A 200 18.57 12.70 7.91
N VAL A 201 19.77 13.00 8.42
CA VAL A 201 20.13 12.74 9.82
C VAL A 201 19.54 13.83 10.71
N SER A 202 18.91 13.41 11.79
CA SER A 202 18.38 14.29 12.84
C SER A 202 18.96 13.92 14.21
N GLU A 203 19.28 14.93 15.01
CA GLU A 203 19.65 14.76 16.42
C GLU A 203 18.38 14.51 17.25
N LEU A 204 18.20 13.27 17.68
CA LEU A 204 17.05 12.85 18.48
C LEU A 204 17.42 12.80 19.95
N ARG A 205 16.61 13.45 20.79
CA ARG A 205 16.81 13.45 22.24
C ARG A 205 16.47 12.07 22.79
N LEU A 206 17.28 11.61 23.75
CA LEU A 206 16.99 10.37 24.48
C LEU A 206 15.91 10.57 25.55
N HIS A 207 15.78 11.79 26.08
CA HIS A 207 14.89 12.10 27.20
C HIS A 207 14.48 13.59 27.21
N PRO A 208 13.35 13.97 27.85
CA PRO A 208 13.01 15.37 28.13
C PRO A 208 14.09 16.12 28.92
N ASN A 209 14.86 15.41 29.76
CA ASN A 209 16.05 15.96 30.41
C ASN A 209 17.17 16.15 29.37
N PRO A 210 17.63 17.39 29.10
CA PRO A 210 18.70 17.63 28.13
C PRO A 210 20.03 16.97 28.51
N ASP A 211 20.29 16.71 29.79
CA ASP A 211 21.54 16.09 30.25
C ASP A 211 21.70 14.63 29.77
N CYS A 212 20.60 14.00 29.35
CA CYS A 212 20.61 12.66 28.76
C CYS A 212 21.12 12.63 27.32
N GLY A 213 21.33 13.79 26.68
CA GLY A 213 21.94 13.88 25.36
C GLY A 213 21.03 13.52 24.18
N THR A 214 21.66 13.44 22.99
CA THR A 214 21.04 13.10 21.71
C THR A 214 21.79 11.97 21.02
N ILE A 215 21.12 11.34 20.05
CA ILE A 215 21.76 10.44 19.09
C ILE A 215 21.44 10.87 17.65
N PRO A 216 22.40 10.76 16.71
CA PRO A 216 22.15 10.99 15.29
C PRO A 216 21.33 9.83 14.72
N VAL A 217 20.21 10.14 14.06
CA VAL A 217 19.34 9.14 13.43
C VAL A 217 18.98 9.57 12.02
N PHE A 218 19.28 8.74 11.03
CA PHE A 218 18.80 8.91 9.66
C PHE A 218 17.31 8.54 9.59
N ILE A 219 16.45 9.50 9.27
CA ILE A 219 14.99 9.29 9.20
C ILE A 219 14.66 8.71 7.83
N GLU A 220 14.24 7.44 7.78
CA GLU A 220 14.07 6.70 6.52
C GLU A 220 12.69 6.88 5.88
N ASN A 221 11.65 7.16 6.67
CA ASN A 221 10.27 7.14 6.18
C ASN A 221 9.32 8.10 6.91
N GLN A 222 8.13 8.31 6.33
CA GLN A 222 7.15 9.27 6.82
C GLN A 222 6.49 8.85 8.14
N ALA A 223 6.28 7.55 8.35
CA ALA A 223 5.69 7.02 9.57
C ALA A 223 6.57 7.30 10.79
N THR A 224 7.88 7.05 10.65
CA THR A 224 8.87 7.31 11.70
C THR A 224 9.01 8.81 11.98
N HIS A 225 9.01 9.62 10.92
CA HIS A 225 8.93 11.08 11.04
C HIS A 225 7.71 11.52 11.86
N SER A 226 6.50 11.06 11.50
CA SER A 226 5.27 11.38 12.24
C SER A 226 5.33 10.92 13.70
N LEU A 227 5.91 9.76 13.98
CA LEU A 227 6.06 9.24 15.35
C LEU A 227 7.00 10.11 16.20
N TYR A 228 8.10 10.62 15.64
CA TYR A 228 8.97 11.53 16.38
C TYR A 228 8.38 12.92 16.58
N ILE A 229 7.52 13.39 15.69
CA ILE A 229 6.78 14.64 15.95
C ILE A 229 5.73 14.40 17.04
N TYR A 230 5.06 13.25 17.02
CA TYR A 230 4.08 12.87 18.04
C TYR A 230 4.71 12.61 19.41
N THR A 231 5.90 12.01 19.45
CA THR A 231 6.63 11.68 20.67
C THR A 231 8.13 11.84 20.44
N PRO A 232 8.71 12.98 20.86
CA PRO A 232 10.01 13.47 20.36
C PRO A 232 11.24 12.84 20.99
N TYR A 233 11.13 11.61 21.49
CA TYR A 233 12.21 10.90 22.17
C TYR A 233 12.43 9.51 21.58
N THR A 234 13.69 9.17 21.37
CA THR A 234 14.12 7.82 20.98
C THR A 234 14.62 7.08 22.22
N PRO A 235 14.30 5.79 22.40
CA PRO A 235 14.75 5.05 23.57
C PRO A 235 16.26 4.90 23.60
N ASN A 236 16.84 4.93 24.80
CA ASN A 236 18.21 4.48 25.00
C ASN A 236 18.26 2.95 25.15
N ARG A 237 19.48 2.42 25.33
CA ARG A 237 19.68 0.96 25.44
C ARG A 237 18.98 0.37 26.67
N ALA A 238 19.03 1.05 27.81
CA ALA A 238 18.36 0.60 29.03
C ALA A 238 16.84 0.47 28.86
N ALA A 239 16.19 1.42 28.17
CA ALA A 239 14.76 1.35 27.85
C ALA A 239 14.40 0.17 26.92
N LEU A 240 15.29 -0.17 25.98
CA LEU A 240 15.12 -1.31 25.09
C LEU A 240 15.31 -2.63 25.84
N ASP A 241 16.37 -2.76 26.64
CA ASP A 241 16.66 -3.96 27.42
C ASP A 241 15.60 -4.25 28.50
N ALA A 242 14.96 -3.21 29.03
CA ALA A 242 13.95 -3.34 30.09
C ALA A 242 12.66 -4.07 29.65
N GLY A 243 12.39 -4.21 28.35
CA GLY A 243 11.08 -4.73 27.93
C GLY A 243 9.96 -3.88 28.55
N TYR A 244 8.87 -4.51 28.97
CA TYR A 244 7.77 -3.82 29.65
C TYR A 244 8.14 -3.17 31.00
N GLY A 245 9.36 -3.40 31.50
CA GLY A 245 9.87 -2.82 32.73
C GLY A 245 10.33 -1.37 32.58
N THR A 246 11.03 -0.91 33.62
CA THR A 246 11.61 0.42 33.72
C THR A 246 13.10 0.34 33.45
N GLY A 247 13.61 1.22 32.60
CA GLY A 247 15.03 1.41 32.37
C GLY A 247 15.67 2.35 33.40
N ASP A 248 16.70 3.07 32.98
CA ASP A 248 17.43 4.08 33.77
C ASP A 248 16.76 5.48 33.75
N ALA A 249 17.42 6.45 34.39
CA ALA A 249 16.95 7.83 34.48
C ALA A 249 16.92 8.61 33.13
N CYS A 250 17.51 8.06 32.08
CA CYS A 250 17.52 8.63 30.73
C CYS A 250 16.67 7.82 29.74
N SER A 251 15.84 6.91 30.26
CA SER A 251 14.99 6.04 29.46
C SER A 251 13.71 6.75 29.07
N SER A 252 13.42 6.77 27.76
CA SER A 252 12.13 7.21 27.21
C SER A 252 11.36 6.04 26.61
N TYR A 253 10.06 5.97 26.91
CA TYR A 253 9.25 4.79 26.60
C TYR A 253 8.32 4.97 25.41
N GLY A 254 8.07 6.18 24.92
CA GLY A 254 7.03 6.44 23.92
C GLY A 254 7.17 5.60 22.64
N ASN A 255 8.21 5.86 21.86
CA ASN A 255 8.44 5.12 20.60
C ASN A 255 8.82 3.65 20.82
N ARG A 256 9.45 3.36 21.96
CA ARG A 256 9.74 1.99 22.41
C ARG A 256 8.47 1.19 22.67
N ASN A 257 7.52 1.75 23.42
CA ASN A 257 6.22 1.16 23.71
C ASN A 257 5.40 1.01 22.43
N PHE A 258 5.44 2.00 21.52
CA PHE A 258 4.79 1.86 20.21
C PHE A 258 5.29 0.61 19.48
N PHE A 259 6.61 0.49 19.31
CA PHE A 259 7.22 -0.65 18.63
C PHE A 259 6.90 -1.96 19.35
N GLN A 260 7.00 -2.00 20.68
CA GLN A 260 6.74 -3.21 21.45
C GLN A 260 5.28 -3.66 21.34
N PHE A 261 4.32 -2.77 21.58
CA PHE A 261 2.90 -3.08 21.50
C PHE A 261 2.50 -3.52 20.09
N TYR A 262 2.99 -2.81 19.05
CA TYR A 262 2.71 -3.22 17.67
C TYR A 262 3.26 -4.64 17.42
N THR A 263 4.50 -4.90 17.80
CA THR A 263 5.16 -6.18 17.58
C THR A 263 4.47 -7.33 18.29
N ASP A 264 4.14 -7.15 19.57
CA ASP A 264 3.44 -8.17 20.37
C ASP A 264 2.02 -8.47 19.86
N TRP A 265 1.36 -7.48 19.26
CA TRP A 265 -0.05 -7.59 18.90
C TRP A 265 -0.27 -8.01 17.46
N PHE A 266 0.62 -7.58 16.56
CA PHE A 266 0.41 -7.64 15.13
C PHE A 266 1.63 -8.16 14.37
N GLY A 267 2.73 -8.47 15.06
CA GLY A 267 3.98 -8.94 14.46
C GLY A 267 4.86 -7.79 13.96
N SER A 268 5.82 -8.12 13.09
CA SER A 268 6.86 -7.21 12.61
C SER A 268 6.35 -5.82 12.22
N THR A 269 7.04 -4.76 12.66
CA THR A 269 6.82 -3.39 12.17
C THR A 269 7.42 -3.13 10.79
N GLN A 270 8.04 -4.14 10.19
CA GLN A 270 8.65 -4.09 8.87
C GLN A 270 7.91 -5.04 7.93
N VAL A 271 7.79 -4.63 6.66
CA VAL A 271 7.27 -5.48 5.59
C VAL A 271 8.43 -6.12 4.81
N PRO A 272 8.34 -7.40 4.44
CA PRO A 272 9.32 -8.03 3.57
C PRO A 272 9.33 -7.39 2.17
N PRO A 273 10.48 -7.45 1.45
CA PRO A 273 10.55 -6.96 0.08
C PRO A 273 9.84 -7.91 -0.89
N LEU A 274 9.34 -7.36 -2.00
CA LEU A 274 9.15 -8.15 -3.21
C LEU A 274 10.50 -8.36 -3.90
N VAL A 275 10.74 -9.56 -4.42
CA VAL A 275 12.00 -9.92 -5.07
C VAL A 275 11.74 -10.25 -6.53
N ASN A 276 12.41 -9.56 -7.44
CA ASN A 276 12.43 -9.91 -8.85
C ASN A 276 13.50 -10.97 -9.12
N GLN A 277 13.06 -12.21 -9.34
CA GLN A 277 13.92 -13.35 -9.60
C GLN A 277 14.54 -13.33 -10.99
N SER A 278 14.02 -12.51 -11.90
CA SER A 278 14.59 -12.29 -13.24
C SER A 278 15.72 -11.24 -13.25
N GLY A 279 16.04 -10.63 -12.11
CA GLY A 279 17.06 -9.58 -11.99
C GLY A 279 16.57 -8.17 -12.37
N GLY A 280 15.40 -8.05 -12.98
CA GLY A 280 14.77 -6.78 -13.32
C GLY A 280 13.76 -6.88 -14.46
N PRO A 281 13.04 -5.80 -14.77
CA PRO A 281 12.14 -5.75 -15.92
C PRO A 281 12.91 -5.66 -17.24
N THR A 282 12.27 -6.12 -18.32
CA THR A 282 12.83 -6.12 -19.68
C THR A 282 11.84 -5.55 -20.69
N VAL A 283 12.34 -4.82 -21.67
CA VAL A 283 11.54 -4.40 -22.84
C VAL A 283 11.59 -5.50 -23.90
N LEU A 284 10.43 -6.04 -24.26
CA LEU A 284 10.26 -7.02 -25.33
C LEU A 284 9.68 -6.34 -26.57
N GLY A 285 10.12 -6.76 -27.75
CA GLY A 285 9.70 -6.21 -29.04
C GLY A 285 10.84 -5.50 -29.78
N VAL A 286 10.52 -4.91 -30.93
CA VAL A 286 11.49 -4.19 -31.77
C VAL A 286 11.25 -2.69 -31.62
N PRO A 287 12.26 -1.89 -31.20
CA PRO A 287 12.12 -0.44 -31.06
C PRO A 287 12.08 0.21 -32.44
N GLN A 288 10.90 0.19 -33.06
CA GLN A 288 10.67 0.74 -34.39
C GLN A 288 9.31 1.43 -34.43
N VAL A 289 9.24 2.60 -35.07
CA VAL A 289 7.99 3.39 -35.14
C VAL A 289 6.82 2.54 -35.65
N GLY A 290 5.70 2.60 -34.93
CA GLY A 290 4.47 1.86 -35.21
C GLY A 290 4.43 0.44 -34.62
N GLN A 291 5.54 -0.10 -34.10
CA GLN A 291 5.57 -1.39 -33.42
C GLN A 291 5.13 -1.28 -31.96
N LEU A 292 4.68 -2.40 -31.40
CA LEU A 292 4.38 -2.52 -29.98
C LEU A 292 5.61 -3.02 -29.21
N LEU A 293 5.90 -2.38 -28.09
CA LEU A 293 6.83 -2.84 -27.07
C LEU A 293 6.05 -3.30 -25.83
N ASN A 294 6.49 -4.40 -25.23
CA ASN A 294 5.94 -4.92 -23.98
C ASN A 294 6.96 -4.73 -22.85
N GLY A 295 6.60 -3.92 -21.86
CA GLY A 295 7.32 -3.79 -20.60
C GLY A 295 7.04 -4.98 -19.71
N TYR A 296 7.85 -6.02 -19.83
CA TYR A 296 7.73 -7.23 -19.04
C TYR A 296 8.39 -7.05 -17.67
N ALA A 297 7.64 -7.24 -16.59
CA ALA A 297 8.10 -7.05 -15.22
C ALA A 297 9.15 -8.09 -14.75
N GLY A 298 9.17 -9.28 -15.36
CA GLY A 298 9.93 -10.43 -14.84
C GLY A 298 9.12 -11.30 -13.88
N ALA A 299 9.77 -12.32 -13.32
CA ALA A 299 9.20 -13.19 -12.31
C ALA A 299 9.41 -12.59 -10.92
N ILE A 300 8.34 -12.11 -10.29
CA ILE A 300 8.38 -11.46 -8.97
C ILE A 300 7.78 -12.38 -7.92
N SER A 301 8.48 -12.55 -6.79
CA SER A 301 8.07 -13.36 -5.66
C SER A 301 8.01 -12.57 -4.35
N PRO A 302 6.94 -12.72 -3.55
CA PRO A 302 5.68 -13.35 -3.93
C PRO A 302 5.01 -12.63 -5.11
N ALA A 303 4.09 -13.32 -5.79
CA ALA A 303 3.40 -12.77 -6.95
C ALA A 303 2.72 -11.43 -6.59
N PRO A 304 2.97 -10.34 -7.34
CA PRO A 304 2.35 -9.05 -7.07
C PRO A 304 0.84 -9.11 -7.34
N GLN A 305 0.08 -8.27 -6.61
CA GLN A 305 -1.35 -8.08 -6.82
C GLN A 305 -1.64 -7.04 -7.92
N SER A 306 -0.72 -6.10 -8.12
CA SER A 306 -0.81 -5.10 -9.18
C SER A 306 0.58 -4.77 -9.73
N ILE A 307 0.62 -4.50 -11.03
CA ILE A 307 1.80 -4.06 -11.77
C ILE A 307 1.38 -2.86 -12.60
N THR A 308 2.11 -1.76 -12.49
CA THR A 308 1.97 -0.58 -13.35
C THR A 308 3.29 -0.28 -14.04
N CYS A 309 3.21 0.37 -15.20
CA CYS A 309 4.36 0.71 -16.03
C CYS A 309 4.37 2.21 -16.31
N ALA A 310 5.57 2.78 -16.47
CA ALA A 310 5.76 4.15 -16.93
C ALA A 310 6.94 4.17 -17.91
N TRP A 311 6.65 4.45 -19.18
CA TRP A 311 7.66 4.53 -20.24
C TRP A 311 8.45 5.81 -20.17
N GLN A 312 9.72 5.72 -20.55
CA GLN A 312 10.69 6.80 -20.56
C GLN A 312 11.40 6.86 -21.91
N ARG A 313 11.58 8.07 -22.42
CA ARG A 313 12.36 8.40 -23.61
C ARG A 313 13.62 9.12 -23.16
N ALA A 314 14.79 8.54 -23.43
CA ALA A 314 16.08 9.07 -22.98
C ALA A 314 16.09 9.45 -21.48
N GLY A 315 15.49 8.61 -20.63
CA GLY A 315 15.38 8.81 -19.18
C GLY A 315 14.28 9.78 -18.73
N THR A 316 13.57 10.44 -19.65
CA THR A 316 12.46 11.33 -19.33
C THR A 316 11.12 10.60 -19.46
N PRO A 317 10.21 10.67 -18.46
CA PRO A 317 8.88 10.05 -18.56
C PRO A 317 8.08 10.52 -19.78
N ILE A 318 7.43 9.58 -20.46
CA ILE A 318 6.53 9.86 -21.59
C ILE A 318 5.12 10.02 -21.05
N VAL A 319 4.50 11.19 -21.27
CA VAL A 319 3.11 11.44 -20.87
C VAL A 319 2.18 10.48 -21.62
N GLY A 320 1.31 9.78 -20.89
CA GLY A 320 0.41 8.76 -21.43
C GLY A 320 1.09 7.39 -21.68
N GLY A 321 2.37 7.25 -21.34
CA GLY A 321 3.12 6.01 -21.38
C GLY A 321 2.90 5.11 -20.17
N ASP A 322 1.67 5.04 -19.64
CA ASP A 322 1.39 4.36 -18.36
C ASP A 322 0.93 2.90 -18.54
N ASN A 323 0.78 2.45 -19.79
CA ASN A 323 0.46 1.07 -20.14
C ASN A 323 1.77 0.26 -20.30
N CYS A 324 1.78 -0.98 -19.84
CA CYS A 324 2.91 -1.88 -20.06
C CYS A 324 3.08 -2.22 -21.54
N ILE A 325 2.03 -2.08 -22.36
CA ILE A 325 2.15 -2.10 -23.83
C ILE A 325 2.28 -0.67 -24.35
N TYR A 326 3.36 -0.38 -25.07
CA TYR A 326 3.65 0.93 -25.67
C TYR A 326 3.77 0.84 -27.18
N THR A 327 3.04 1.70 -27.88
CA THR A 327 3.22 1.88 -29.33
C THR A 327 4.31 2.89 -29.57
N VAL A 328 5.38 2.47 -30.25
CA VAL A 328 6.51 3.36 -30.57
C VAL A 328 6.04 4.47 -31.51
N SER A 329 6.24 5.71 -31.10
CA SER A 329 5.85 6.92 -31.80
C SER A 329 6.98 7.50 -32.66
N ALA A 330 6.65 8.39 -33.58
CA ALA A 330 7.64 9.09 -34.40
C ALA A 330 8.57 10.00 -33.58
N GLU A 331 8.13 10.47 -32.41
CA GLU A 331 8.96 11.28 -31.51
C GLU A 331 10.07 10.47 -30.83
N ASP A 332 9.99 9.13 -30.86
CA ASP A 332 10.99 8.27 -30.26
C ASP A 332 12.20 8.03 -31.17
N ILE A 333 12.13 8.40 -32.46
CA ILE A 333 13.18 8.12 -33.45
C ILE A 333 14.56 8.57 -32.94
N GLY A 334 15.53 7.65 -33.02
CA GLY A 334 16.90 7.88 -32.56
C GLY A 334 17.09 7.86 -31.05
N GLN A 335 16.01 7.79 -30.27
CA GLN A 335 16.06 7.72 -28.81
C GLN A 335 16.05 6.27 -28.31
N GLN A 336 16.58 6.06 -27.11
CA GLN A 336 16.40 4.81 -26.39
C GLN A 336 15.15 4.91 -25.52
N LEU A 337 14.42 3.80 -25.43
CA LEU A 337 13.24 3.67 -24.58
C LEU A 337 13.58 2.78 -23.39
N ALA A 338 13.01 3.10 -22.24
CA ALA A 338 13.04 2.25 -21.05
C ALA A 338 11.66 2.27 -20.39
N VAL A 339 11.34 1.23 -19.63
CA VAL A 339 10.13 1.18 -18.80
C VAL A 339 10.52 1.08 -17.33
N THR A 340 9.86 1.89 -16.50
CA THR A 340 9.85 1.73 -15.05
C THR A 340 8.61 0.94 -14.65
N VAL A 341 8.81 -0.16 -13.95
CA VAL A 341 7.76 -1.06 -13.48
C VAL A 341 7.62 -0.91 -11.97
N THR A 342 6.38 -0.71 -11.52
CA THR A 342 6.02 -0.67 -10.10
C THR A 342 5.15 -1.86 -9.77
N SER A 343 5.62 -2.72 -8.88
CA SER A 343 4.91 -3.93 -8.43
C SER A 343 4.49 -3.78 -6.97
N THR A 344 3.23 -4.09 -6.68
CA THR A 344 2.66 -3.94 -5.33
C THR A 344 1.97 -5.21 -4.87
N ARG A 345 2.05 -5.45 -3.57
CA ARG A 345 1.31 -6.49 -2.86
C ARG A 345 1.07 -6.02 -1.43
N SER A 346 -0.15 -6.17 -0.94
CA SER A 346 -0.49 -5.85 0.45
C SER A 346 0.43 -6.63 1.41
N GLY A 347 0.97 -5.93 2.40
CA GLY A 347 1.92 -6.49 3.38
C GLY A 347 3.38 -6.62 2.90
N TYR A 348 3.72 -6.11 1.72
CA TYR A 348 5.09 -6.12 1.17
C TYR A 348 5.55 -4.72 0.80
N GLN A 349 6.87 -4.51 0.75
CA GLN A 349 7.43 -3.28 0.19
C GLN A 349 7.10 -3.18 -1.30
N THR A 350 6.73 -1.99 -1.75
CA THR A 350 6.57 -1.69 -3.18
C THR A 350 7.91 -1.83 -3.88
N LEU A 351 7.96 -2.61 -4.95
CA LEU A 351 9.16 -2.79 -5.76
C LEU A 351 9.06 -1.91 -7.01
N VAL A 352 9.98 -0.96 -7.14
CA VAL A 352 10.10 -0.09 -8.31
C VAL A 352 11.43 -0.38 -8.99
N GLN A 353 11.39 -0.74 -10.26
CA GLN A 353 12.59 -1.07 -11.04
C GLN A 353 12.48 -0.50 -12.45
N THR A 354 13.59 0.00 -12.99
CA THR A 354 13.68 0.45 -14.38
C THR A 354 14.46 -0.58 -15.20
N SER A 355 13.96 -0.87 -16.40
CA SER A 355 14.61 -1.78 -17.34
C SER A 355 15.87 -1.16 -17.94
N ALA A 356 16.74 -2.02 -18.50
CA ALA A 356 17.80 -1.55 -19.38
C ALA A 356 17.18 -0.85 -20.62
N PRO A 357 17.79 0.24 -21.12
CA PRO A 357 17.30 0.91 -22.33
C PRO A 357 17.35 -0.01 -23.56
N THR A 358 16.40 0.18 -24.48
CA THR A 358 16.42 -0.46 -25.80
C THR A 358 17.59 0.07 -26.65
N SER A 359 17.84 -0.57 -27.80
CA SER A 359 18.55 0.12 -28.89
C SER A 359 17.77 1.37 -29.33
N ALA A 360 18.45 2.29 -30.01
CA ALA A 360 17.82 3.49 -30.55
C ALA A 360 16.67 3.12 -31.51
N VAL A 361 15.55 3.84 -31.40
CA VAL A 361 14.36 3.59 -32.22
C VAL A 361 14.64 3.88 -33.68
N THR A 362 14.21 2.95 -34.54
CA THR A 362 14.37 3.05 -36.00
C THR A 362 13.05 3.36 -36.70
N VAL A 363 13.13 3.87 -37.93
CA VAL A 363 11.96 3.96 -38.81
C VAL A 363 11.75 2.62 -39.52
N PRO A 364 10.49 2.24 -39.85
CA PRO A 364 10.21 1.17 -40.78
C PRO A 364 11.02 1.37 -42.08
N PRO A 365 11.55 0.28 -42.69
CA PRO A 365 12.06 0.37 -44.03
C PRO A 365 11.00 1.02 -44.92
N ALA A 366 11.39 1.98 -45.76
CA ALA A 366 10.47 2.55 -46.74
C ALA A 366 9.84 1.39 -47.51
N ALA A 367 8.50 1.30 -47.48
CA ALA A 367 7.78 0.36 -48.31
C ALA A 367 8.32 0.57 -49.73
N HIS A 368 8.96 -0.44 -50.30
CA HIS A 368 9.46 -0.33 -51.66
C HIS A 368 8.29 0.07 -52.55
N ALA A 369 8.37 1.24 -53.18
CA ALA A 369 7.34 1.81 -54.05
C ALA A 369 7.11 0.99 -55.33
N GLY A 370 7.49 -0.29 -55.33
CA GLY A 370 7.34 -1.25 -56.43
C GLY A 370 6.74 -2.59 -56.03
N LEU A 371 6.43 -2.84 -54.74
CA LEU A 371 5.64 -4.02 -54.37
C LEU A 371 4.18 -3.62 -54.32
N ASN A 372 3.53 -3.60 -55.49
CA ASN A 372 2.08 -3.70 -55.55
C ASN A 372 1.69 -4.98 -54.80
N ALA A 373 0.92 -4.84 -53.72
CA ALA A 373 0.20 -5.97 -53.17
C ALA A 373 -0.62 -6.55 -54.32
N SER A 374 -0.21 -7.71 -54.83
CA SER A 374 -1.04 -8.48 -55.74
C SER A 374 -2.26 -8.88 -54.92
N SER A 375 -3.39 -8.20 -55.18
CA SER A 375 -4.74 -8.66 -54.87
C SER A 375 -4.77 -10.17 -55.05
N PRO A 376 -5.21 -10.93 -54.02
CA PRO A 376 -4.55 -12.15 -53.57
C PRO A 376 -3.84 -12.86 -54.73
N ALA A 377 -2.51 -12.90 -54.72
CA ALA A 377 -1.76 -13.65 -55.71
C ALA A 377 -2.34 -15.06 -55.79
N ARG A 378 -3.09 -15.35 -56.87
CA ARG A 378 -3.45 -16.71 -57.23
C ARG A 378 -2.12 -17.37 -57.54
N LEU A 379 -1.65 -18.19 -56.60
CA LEU A 379 -0.35 -18.87 -56.69
C LEU A 379 -0.23 -19.71 -57.98
N ALA A 380 -1.36 -20.05 -58.63
CA ALA A 380 -1.42 -20.64 -59.96
C ALA A 380 -2.69 -20.20 -60.73
N ASP A 381 -2.54 -19.81 -62.00
CA ASP A 381 -3.64 -19.78 -62.98
C ASP A 381 -3.67 -21.13 -63.71
N THR A 382 -4.60 -22.00 -63.34
CA THR A 382 -4.69 -23.35 -63.88
C THR A 382 -5.45 -23.41 -65.21
N ARG A 383 -5.84 -22.27 -65.82
CA ARG A 383 -6.53 -22.28 -67.12
C ARG A 383 -5.58 -22.71 -68.25
N PRO A 384 -6.03 -23.56 -69.19
CA PRO A 384 -5.17 -24.07 -70.26
C PRO A 384 -4.45 -22.96 -71.02
N GLY A 385 -3.13 -23.08 -71.15
CA GLY A 385 -2.30 -22.20 -72.00
C GLY A 385 -1.79 -20.91 -71.34
N ASN A 386 -2.10 -20.64 -70.07
CA ASN A 386 -1.49 -19.54 -69.31
C ASN A 386 -0.30 -20.05 -68.49
N ALA A 387 0.83 -19.33 -68.50
CA ALA A 387 2.01 -19.69 -67.71
C ALA A 387 1.81 -19.38 -66.22
N THR A 388 2.44 -20.18 -65.34
CA THR A 388 2.62 -19.85 -63.92
C THR A 388 3.47 -18.58 -63.77
N ILE A 389 3.39 -17.91 -62.63
CA ILE A 389 4.02 -16.58 -62.43
C ILE A 389 5.55 -16.61 -62.53
N ASP A 390 6.16 -17.78 -62.34
CA ASP A 390 7.60 -18.03 -62.54
C ASP A 390 7.96 -18.29 -64.03
N GLY A 391 6.97 -18.48 -64.91
CA GLY A 391 7.16 -18.78 -66.33
C GLY A 391 7.62 -20.21 -66.61
N ILE A 392 7.66 -21.07 -65.60
CA ILE A 392 8.32 -22.40 -65.68
C ILE A 392 7.32 -23.48 -66.10
N THR A 393 6.02 -23.33 -65.79
CA THR A 393 4.98 -24.33 -66.06
C THR A 393 3.76 -23.71 -66.74
N GLN A 394 3.11 -24.43 -67.66
CA GLN A 394 1.82 -24.00 -68.22
C GLN A 394 0.63 -24.62 -67.45
N GLY A 395 -0.41 -23.83 -67.20
CA GLY A 395 -1.67 -24.32 -66.64
C GLY A 395 -2.30 -25.37 -67.56
N VAL A 396 -2.69 -26.52 -67.01
CA VAL A 396 -3.18 -27.69 -67.76
C VAL A 396 -4.71 -27.87 -67.70
N GLY A 397 -5.44 -26.95 -67.06
CA GLY A 397 -6.88 -27.06 -66.83
C GLY A 397 -7.24 -27.63 -65.45
N ALA A 398 -8.53 -27.87 -65.25
CA ALA A 398 -9.06 -28.42 -64.00
C ALA A 398 -8.63 -29.88 -63.80
N VAL A 399 -8.14 -30.20 -62.60
CA VAL A 399 -7.83 -31.58 -62.18
C VAL A 399 -9.04 -32.19 -61.49
N GLY A 400 -9.38 -33.43 -61.86
CA GLY A 400 -10.50 -34.17 -61.27
C GLY A 400 -10.21 -34.65 -59.84
N PRO A 401 -11.23 -35.11 -59.09
CA PRO A 401 -11.08 -35.60 -57.73
C PRO A 401 -10.05 -36.75 -57.65
N GLY A 402 -9.08 -36.66 -56.74
CA GLY A 402 -8.07 -37.69 -56.49
C GLY A 402 -6.77 -37.57 -57.30
N GLN A 403 -6.62 -36.56 -58.16
CA GLN A 403 -5.38 -36.27 -58.88
C GLN A 403 -4.51 -35.29 -58.08
N THR A 404 -3.19 -35.53 -58.03
CA THR A 404 -2.23 -34.63 -57.35
C THR A 404 -1.50 -33.77 -58.37
N LEU A 405 -1.59 -32.45 -58.21
CA LEU A 405 -0.78 -31.51 -59.00
C LEU A 405 0.63 -31.50 -58.42
N ARG A 406 1.63 -31.99 -59.15
CA ARG A 406 3.04 -31.81 -58.76
C ARG A 406 3.52 -30.45 -59.28
N VAL A 407 3.67 -29.52 -58.35
CA VAL A 407 4.41 -28.27 -58.56
C VAL A 407 5.89 -28.57 -58.27
N PRO A 408 6.86 -28.12 -59.08
CA PRO A 408 8.28 -28.26 -58.78
C PRO A 408 8.67 -27.70 -57.41
#